data_AF-A0A2N5ZK35-F1
#
_entry.id   AF-A0A2N5ZK35-F1
#
_cell.length_a   1.000
_cell.length_b   1.000
_cell.length_c   1.000
_cell.angle_alpha   90.00
_cell.angle_beta   90.00
_cell.angle_gamma   90.00
#
_symmetry.space_group_name_H-M   'P 1'
#
loop_
_entity.id
_entity.type
_entity.pdbx_description
1 polymer ?
#
loop_
_entity_poly.entity_id
_entity_poly.type
_entity_poly.pdbx_seq_one_letter_code
_entity_poly.pdbx_strand_id
1 'polypeptide(L)'
;MKLSELKDSETGYITKIRGRGAFRKRITEMGFVKGKKVTVVKNAPLRDPVEYNIMGYEVSLRRAEASLIDVITKEEADHLNIEDFNGVISEEILKTSARKKGKEIQIALVGNPNSGKTSVFNYASRSKEHVGNYSGVTVDSKTAQCKIEDYILNITDLPGTYSLSAYSPEELYVRKYIFGEMPDIVINVIDASNLERNLYLTTQLIDMDIKVIIALNMYDELRKKGDEFDFISLGKMIGIPIIPTIGSKGFGVKELFKKAIEVYEDEDPSVRHIHINYGKDVERSIRKIQEVIWENEKRSDLISSRFYAIKLLEKDKSVNLSIKKWENYESIKSAAEKEIKSLELHINEDSETIITDAKYGFIAGALKETYSGNIHRRRRKTELIDKFLTHKYLGFPFFIFFLWFMFQSTFSLGQYPMDWIDSLVTSLSNFVGKFMIEGPLKDLLINGVIG
;
A
#
# COMPACT_ATOMS: atom_id res chain seq x y z
N MET A 1 -4.68 5.16 -25.75
CA MET A 1 -6.10 4.73 -25.74
C MET A 1 -6.28 3.29 -25.27
N LYS A 2 -7.53 2.86 -25.06
CA LYS A 2 -7.93 1.46 -24.81
C LYS A 2 -8.26 0.71 -26.09
N LEU A 3 -8.09 -0.61 -26.10
CA LEU A 3 -8.47 -1.45 -27.23
C LEU A 3 -9.98 -1.37 -27.53
N SER A 4 -10.80 -1.22 -26.49
CA SER A 4 -12.26 -1.04 -26.61
C SER A 4 -12.69 0.30 -27.24
N GLU A 5 -11.76 1.23 -27.46
CA GLU A 5 -12.00 2.54 -28.06
C GLU A 5 -11.66 2.59 -29.55
N LEU A 6 -11.01 1.53 -30.08
CA LEU A 6 -10.73 1.42 -31.52
C LEU A 6 -12.04 1.30 -32.32
N LYS A 7 -12.07 1.97 -33.47
CA LYS A 7 -13.18 1.93 -34.44
C LYS A 7 -13.05 0.73 -35.36
N ASP A 8 -14.12 0.42 -36.10
CA ASP A 8 -14.13 -0.67 -37.08
C ASP A 8 -13.00 -0.51 -38.11
N SER A 9 -12.29 -1.59 -38.42
CA SER A 9 -11.11 -1.61 -39.29
C SER A 9 -9.89 -0.80 -38.80
N GLU A 10 -9.96 -0.21 -37.61
CA GLU A 10 -8.83 0.50 -37.01
C GLU A 10 -7.80 -0.49 -36.46
N THR A 11 -6.53 -0.11 -36.57
CA THR A 11 -5.41 -0.91 -36.09
C THR A 11 -4.70 -0.22 -34.94
N GLY A 12 -4.43 -0.97 -33.87
CA GLY A 12 -3.55 -0.54 -32.79
C GLY A 12 -2.37 -1.50 -32.59
N TYR A 13 -1.36 -1.02 -31.87
CA TYR A 13 -0.30 -1.86 -31.31
C TYR A 13 -0.49 -1.98 -29.81
N ILE A 14 -0.46 -3.20 -29.29
CA ILE A 14 -0.64 -3.47 -27.86
C ILE A 14 0.55 -2.89 -27.10
N THR A 15 0.29 -2.00 -26.15
CA THR A 15 1.31 -1.41 -25.29
C THR A 15 1.34 -2.10 -23.94
N LYS A 16 0.17 -2.47 -23.40
CA LYS A 16 0.04 -2.95 -22.03
C LYS A 16 -1.26 -3.72 -21.80
N ILE A 17 -1.26 -4.67 -20.87
CA ILE A 17 -2.44 -5.38 -20.38
C ILE A 17 -2.58 -5.11 -18.89
N ARG A 18 -3.64 -4.40 -18.49
CA ARG A 18 -3.90 -3.94 -17.12
C ARG A 18 -4.62 -4.97 -16.24
N GLY A 19 -5.25 -5.98 -16.83
CA GLY A 19 -5.91 -7.02 -16.05
C GLY A 19 -4.91 -7.89 -15.26
N ARG A 20 -5.43 -8.64 -14.28
CA ARG A 20 -4.64 -9.38 -13.28
C ARG A 20 -4.89 -10.90 -13.37
N GLY A 21 -4.04 -11.69 -12.72
CA GLY A 21 -4.31 -13.11 -12.51
C GLY A 21 -4.55 -13.94 -13.77
N ALA A 22 -5.57 -14.79 -13.66
CA ALA A 22 -6.02 -15.68 -14.73
C ALA A 22 -6.43 -14.94 -16.01
N PHE A 23 -7.00 -13.72 -15.89
CA PHE A 23 -7.37 -12.91 -17.05
C PHE A 23 -6.13 -12.58 -17.90
N ARG A 24 -5.09 -12.01 -17.27
CA ARG A 24 -3.87 -11.61 -18.00
C ARG A 24 -3.22 -12.81 -18.66
N LYS A 25 -3.16 -13.95 -17.97
CA LYS A 25 -2.63 -15.20 -18.51
C LYS A 25 -3.41 -15.64 -19.76
N ARG A 26 -4.75 -15.72 -19.66
CA ARG A 26 -5.64 -16.07 -20.77
C ARG A 26 -5.45 -15.16 -21.98
N ILE A 27 -5.47 -13.84 -21.77
CA ILE A 27 -5.30 -12.85 -22.84
C ILE A 27 -3.93 -12.97 -23.52
N THR A 28 -2.87 -13.20 -22.74
CA THR A 28 -1.51 -13.41 -23.26
C THR A 28 -1.43 -14.71 -24.09
N GLU A 29 -2.03 -15.80 -23.62
CA GLU A 29 -2.13 -17.08 -24.34
C GLU A 29 -2.95 -16.96 -25.63
N MET A 30 -3.94 -16.07 -25.67
CA MET A 30 -4.70 -15.69 -26.86
C MET A 30 -3.92 -14.77 -27.83
N GLY A 31 -2.62 -14.53 -27.61
CA GLY A 31 -1.76 -13.81 -28.55
C GLY A 31 -1.75 -12.29 -28.39
N PHE A 32 -2.53 -11.75 -27.45
CA PHE A 32 -2.45 -10.34 -27.07
C PHE A 32 -1.18 -10.13 -26.24
N VAL A 33 -0.07 -9.80 -26.90
CA VAL A 33 1.21 -9.53 -26.24
C VAL A 33 1.77 -8.17 -26.68
N LYS A 34 2.56 -7.52 -25.81
CA LYS A 34 3.13 -6.19 -26.06
C LYS A 34 3.84 -6.14 -27.41
N GLY A 35 3.60 -5.09 -28.18
CA GLY A 35 4.19 -4.85 -29.49
C GLY A 35 3.52 -5.61 -30.65
N LYS A 36 2.51 -6.45 -30.41
CA LYS A 36 1.73 -7.06 -31.50
C LYS A 36 0.68 -6.10 -32.04
N LYS A 37 0.46 -6.23 -33.34
CA LYS A 37 -0.59 -5.54 -34.09
C LYS A 37 -1.93 -6.23 -33.81
N VAL A 38 -2.95 -5.43 -33.56
CA VAL A 38 -4.34 -5.87 -33.38
C VAL A 38 -5.25 -4.98 -34.20
N THR A 39 -6.21 -5.57 -34.91
CA THR A 39 -7.13 -4.85 -35.79
C THR A 39 -8.56 -5.17 -35.41
N VAL A 40 -9.44 -4.17 -35.35
CA VAL A 40 -10.87 -4.40 -35.14
C VAL A 40 -11.47 -4.95 -36.43
N VAL A 41 -12.05 -6.15 -36.37
CA VAL A 41 -12.76 -6.76 -37.50
C VAL A 41 -14.17 -6.21 -37.55
N LYS A 42 -14.93 -6.40 -36.46
CA LYS A 42 -16.34 -6.03 -36.41
C LYS A 42 -16.83 -5.85 -34.98
N ASN A 43 -17.63 -4.82 -34.77
CA ASN A 43 -18.44 -4.69 -33.56
C ASN A 43 -19.74 -5.50 -33.68
N ALA A 44 -20.11 -6.26 -32.65
CA ALA A 44 -21.45 -6.83 -32.57
C ALA A 44 -22.53 -5.73 -32.60
N PRO A 45 -23.79 -6.02 -33.01
CA PRO A 45 -24.85 -5.02 -33.12
C PRO A 45 -25.13 -4.22 -31.83
N LEU A 46 -24.83 -4.80 -30.66
CA LEU A 46 -24.95 -4.17 -29.34
C LEU A 46 -23.62 -3.65 -28.78
N ARG A 47 -22.56 -3.58 -29.60
CA ARG A 47 -21.18 -3.17 -29.26
C ARG A 47 -20.52 -4.02 -28.16
N ASP A 48 -20.99 -5.24 -27.95
CA ASP A 48 -20.38 -6.25 -27.08
C ASP A 48 -20.87 -7.65 -27.52
N PRO A 49 -19.99 -8.64 -27.80
CA PRO A 49 -18.53 -8.56 -27.85
C PRO A 49 -17.99 -7.83 -29.10
N VAL A 50 -16.68 -7.57 -29.10
CA VAL A 50 -15.94 -6.98 -30.23
C VAL A 50 -14.97 -8.02 -30.79
N GLU A 51 -14.94 -8.16 -32.11
CA GLU A 51 -14.09 -9.12 -32.81
C GLU A 51 -12.80 -8.46 -33.29
N TYR A 52 -11.66 -9.07 -32.94
CA TYR A 52 -10.33 -8.58 -33.21
C TYR A 52 -9.53 -9.60 -34.01
N ASN A 53 -8.77 -9.15 -35.01
CA ASN A 53 -7.75 -9.96 -35.67
C ASN A 53 -6.42 -9.76 -34.95
N ILE A 54 -5.83 -10.85 -34.48
CA ILE A 54 -4.51 -10.87 -33.87
C ILE A 54 -3.72 -12.08 -34.38
N MET A 55 -2.47 -11.84 -34.79
CA MET A 55 -1.59 -12.89 -35.31
C MET A 55 -2.21 -13.75 -36.43
N GLY A 56 -3.15 -13.20 -37.20
CA GLY A 56 -3.77 -13.87 -38.35
C GLY A 56 -5.01 -14.72 -38.03
N TYR A 57 -5.51 -14.71 -36.79
CA TYR A 57 -6.79 -15.32 -36.43
C TYR A 57 -7.70 -14.32 -35.72
N GLU A 58 -9.00 -14.62 -35.72
CA GLU A 58 -10.05 -13.77 -35.14
C GLU A 58 -10.39 -14.24 -33.71
N VAL A 59 -10.44 -13.27 -32.79
CA VAL A 59 -10.79 -13.49 -31.39
C VAL A 59 -11.87 -12.50 -31.00
N SER A 60 -12.96 -13.01 -30.43
CA SER A 60 -13.98 -12.16 -29.81
C SER A 60 -13.64 -11.90 -28.35
N LEU A 61 -13.50 -10.62 -27.99
CA LEU A 61 -13.35 -10.19 -26.60
C LEU A 61 -14.56 -9.37 -26.18
N ARG A 62 -14.96 -9.50 -24.91
CA ARG A 62 -15.97 -8.58 -24.37
C ARG A 62 -15.40 -7.17 -24.29
N ARG A 63 -16.27 -6.17 -24.38
CA ARG A 63 -15.85 -4.77 -24.32
C ARG A 63 -15.20 -4.41 -22.99
N ALA A 64 -15.66 -5.01 -21.89
CA ALA A 64 -15.04 -4.86 -20.56
C ALA A 64 -13.59 -5.41 -20.55
N GLU A 65 -13.36 -6.56 -21.16
CA GLU A 65 -12.03 -7.17 -21.28
C GLU A 65 -11.10 -6.33 -22.16
N ALA A 66 -11.60 -5.88 -23.31
CA ALA A 66 -10.86 -5.01 -24.22
C ALA A 66 -10.50 -3.65 -23.56
N SER A 67 -11.30 -3.15 -22.61
CA SER A 67 -10.97 -1.92 -21.88
C SER A 67 -9.73 -2.05 -20.96
N LEU A 68 -9.31 -3.28 -20.67
CA LEU A 68 -8.11 -3.59 -19.90
C LEU A 68 -6.85 -3.70 -20.75
N ILE A 69 -6.95 -3.59 -22.08
CA ILE A 69 -5.80 -3.64 -22.99
C ILE A 69 -5.55 -2.21 -23.50
N ASP A 70 -4.35 -1.69 -23.24
CA ASP A 70 -3.92 -0.41 -23.77
C ASP A 70 -3.27 -0.63 -25.14
N VAL A 71 -3.60 0.26 -26.08
CA VAL A 71 -3.04 0.29 -27.42
C VAL A 71 -2.57 1.69 -27.78
N ILE A 72 -1.70 1.75 -28.79
CA ILE A 72 -1.34 2.98 -29.48
C ILE A 72 -1.73 2.84 -30.95
N THR A 73 -2.45 3.83 -31.48
CA THR A 73 -2.78 3.94 -32.90
C THR A 73 -1.71 4.72 -33.63
N LYS A 74 -1.85 4.76 -34.97
CA LYS A 74 -0.97 5.56 -35.80
C LYS A 74 -1.06 7.05 -35.44
N GLU A 75 -2.26 7.58 -35.34
CA GLU A 75 -2.50 8.99 -34.99
C GLU A 75 -1.91 9.37 -33.62
N GLU A 76 -2.05 8.53 -32.59
CA GLU A 76 -1.44 8.80 -31.26
C GLU A 76 0.10 8.78 -31.32
N ALA A 77 0.69 7.93 -32.16
CA ALA A 77 2.15 7.86 -32.33
C ALA A 77 2.69 9.09 -33.07
N ASP A 78 1.91 9.67 -33.98
CA ASP A 78 2.25 10.90 -34.71
C ASP A 78 2.39 12.07 -33.73
N HIS A 79 1.51 12.17 -32.73
CA HIS A 79 1.55 13.21 -31.69
C HIS A 79 2.69 13.05 -30.68
N LEU A 80 3.22 11.84 -30.49
CA LEU A 80 4.34 11.58 -29.57
C LEU A 80 5.72 11.91 -30.18
N ASN A 81 5.80 12.09 -31.50
CA ASN A 81 7.04 12.36 -32.24
C ASN A 81 7.01 13.75 -32.91
N ILE A 82 6.71 14.82 -32.15
CA ILE A 82 6.66 16.20 -32.67
C ILE A 82 8.05 16.80 -32.97
N GLU A 83 9.17 16.10 -32.73
CA GLU A 83 10.49 16.59 -33.14
C GLU A 83 11.11 15.72 -34.25
N ASP A 84 11.08 16.26 -35.47
CA ASP A 84 11.97 16.01 -36.61
C ASP A 84 11.78 14.82 -37.56
N PHE A 85 10.55 14.39 -37.93
CA PHE A 85 10.40 13.47 -39.08
C PHE A 85 9.16 13.70 -39.96
N ASN A 86 9.36 14.26 -41.17
CA ASN A 86 8.34 14.45 -42.23
C ASN A 86 8.28 13.27 -43.24
N GLY A 87 8.50 12.03 -42.78
CA GLY A 87 8.54 10.83 -43.64
C GLY A 87 7.28 9.95 -43.52
N VAL A 88 7.09 9.02 -44.47
CA VAL A 88 6.07 7.95 -44.35
C VAL A 88 6.41 7.11 -43.12
N ILE A 89 5.54 7.14 -42.11
CA ILE A 89 5.73 6.38 -40.87
C ILE A 89 5.70 4.88 -41.18
N SER A 90 6.86 4.25 -41.07
CA SER A 90 7.00 2.81 -41.25
C SER A 90 6.37 2.07 -40.07
N GLU A 91 5.94 0.83 -40.32
CA GLU A 91 5.42 -0.07 -39.28
C GLU A 91 6.40 -0.23 -38.09
N GLU A 92 7.68 0.03 -38.33
CA GLU A 92 8.79 -0.02 -37.39
C GLU A 92 8.77 1.14 -36.38
N ILE A 93 8.37 2.35 -36.80
CA ILE A 93 8.22 3.52 -35.90
C ILE A 93 7.07 3.27 -34.91
N LEU A 94 5.95 2.70 -35.38
CA LEU A 94 4.81 2.36 -34.52
C LEU A 94 5.17 1.27 -33.49
N LYS A 95 5.89 0.23 -33.93
CA LYS A 95 6.43 -0.80 -33.01
C LYS A 95 7.38 -0.17 -31.99
N THR A 96 8.18 0.82 -32.39
CA THR A 96 9.13 1.51 -31.50
C THR A 96 8.41 2.40 -30.48
N SER A 97 7.41 3.18 -30.90
CA SER A 97 6.59 4.00 -29.99
C SER A 97 5.77 3.13 -29.03
N ALA A 98 5.23 2.00 -29.51
CA ALA A 98 4.54 1.04 -28.66
C ALA A 98 5.48 0.41 -27.61
N ARG A 99 6.72 0.08 -28.01
CA ARG A 99 7.77 -0.39 -27.10
C ARG A 99 8.17 0.68 -26.08
N LYS A 100 8.35 1.95 -26.49
CA LYS A 100 8.65 3.06 -25.58
C LYS A 100 7.55 3.25 -24.54
N LYS A 101 6.28 3.29 -24.96
CA LYS A 101 5.12 3.42 -24.06
C LYS A 101 4.97 2.19 -23.14
N GLY A 102 5.37 1.01 -23.61
CA GLY A 102 5.45 -0.20 -22.80
C GLY A 102 6.57 -0.22 -21.76
N LYS A 103 7.50 0.75 -21.78
CA LYS A 103 8.55 0.94 -20.78
C LYS A 103 8.20 2.00 -19.72
N GLU A 104 6.96 2.49 -19.70
CA GLU A 104 6.42 3.32 -18.63
C GLU A 104 5.69 2.46 -17.59
N ILE A 105 6.19 2.48 -16.35
CA ILE A 105 5.67 1.64 -15.25
C ILE A 105 5.06 2.53 -14.18
N GLN A 106 3.80 2.27 -13.82
CA GLN A 106 3.10 2.93 -12.72
C GLN A 106 3.35 2.17 -11.42
N ILE A 107 4.03 2.81 -10.47
CA ILE A 107 4.42 2.21 -9.20
C ILE A 107 3.70 2.94 -8.06
N ALA A 108 3.03 2.20 -7.19
CA ALA A 108 2.50 2.74 -5.95
C ALA A 108 3.36 2.28 -4.76
N LEU A 109 3.79 3.22 -3.92
CA LEU A 109 4.41 2.92 -2.63
C LEU A 109 3.32 2.83 -1.57
N VAL A 110 3.26 1.70 -0.88
CA VAL A 110 2.38 1.47 0.28
C VAL A 110 3.22 1.00 1.47
N GLY A 111 2.65 1.07 2.66
CA GLY A 111 3.31 0.60 3.87
C GLY A 111 2.74 1.25 5.11
N ASN A 112 3.12 0.71 6.26
CA ASN A 112 2.72 1.25 7.55
C ASN A 112 3.24 2.69 7.73
N PRO A 113 2.54 3.54 8.50
CA PRO A 113 3.11 4.80 8.98
C PRO A 113 4.50 4.58 9.58
N ASN A 114 5.42 5.49 9.28
CA ASN A 114 6.81 5.45 9.73
C ASN A 114 7.66 4.24 9.26
N SER A 115 7.22 3.44 8.28
CA SER A 115 8.06 2.37 7.70
C SER A 115 9.22 2.88 6.83
N GLY A 116 9.36 4.20 6.67
CA GLY A 116 10.36 4.86 5.83
C GLY A 116 10.03 4.88 4.33
N LYS A 117 8.76 4.69 4.00
CA LYS A 117 8.19 4.84 2.64
C LYS A 117 8.58 6.17 1.97
N THR A 118 8.40 7.29 2.66
CA THR A 118 8.80 8.61 2.14
C THR A 118 10.31 8.75 1.97
N SER A 119 11.13 8.05 2.76
CA SER A 119 12.58 8.03 2.55
C SER A 119 12.96 7.29 1.25
N VAL A 120 12.32 6.14 0.98
CA VAL A 120 12.49 5.41 -0.29
C VAL A 120 12.02 6.28 -1.46
N PHE A 121 10.88 6.96 -1.33
CA PHE A 121 10.36 7.90 -2.33
C PHE A 121 11.34 9.03 -2.62
N ASN A 122 11.82 9.74 -1.59
CA ASN A 122 12.71 10.89 -1.74
C ASN A 122 14.04 10.50 -2.41
N TYR A 123 14.56 9.31 -2.08
CA TYR A 123 15.76 8.79 -2.74
C TYR A 123 15.52 8.53 -4.24
N ALA A 124 14.34 8.00 -4.58
CA ALA A 124 13.94 7.74 -5.96
C ALA A 124 13.67 9.03 -6.76
N SER A 125 13.07 10.04 -6.13
CA SER A 125 12.62 11.27 -6.79
C SER A 125 13.73 12.27 -7.08
N ARG A 126 14.89 12.19 -6.37
CA ARG A 126 16.07 13.08 -6.53
C ARG A 126 15.70 14.56 -6.76
N SER A 127 14.70 15.07 -6.02
CA SER A 127 14.22 16.46 -6.04
C SER A 127 13.34 16.92 -7.22
N LYS A 128 12.87 16.02 -8.11
CA LYS A 128 11.83 16.34 -9.10
C LYS A 128 10.46 15.83 -8.62
N GLU A 129 9.87 16.55 -7.66
CA GLU A 129 8.56 16.22 -7.09
C GLU A 129 7.44 17.01 -7.78
N HIS A 130 6.30 16.38 -7.99
CA HIS A 130 5.04 17.07 -8.25
C HIS A 130 4.05 16.67 -7.14
N VAL A 131 3.47 17.67 -6.46
CA VAL A 131 2.48 17.46 -5.40
C VAL A 131 1.11 17.77 -5.99
N GLY A 132 0.17 16.84 -5.88
CA GLY A 132 -1.20 16.99 -6.35
C GLY A 132 -2.21 16.75 -5.24
N ASN A 133 -3.23 17.61 -5.14
CA ASN A 133 -4.36 17.43 -4.23
C ASN A 133 -5.47 16.64 -4.93
N TYR A 134 -6.10 15.69 -4.21
CA TYR A 134 -7.23 14.92 -4.75
C TYR A 134 -8.58 15.51 -4.31
N SER A 135 -9.61 15.35 -5.13
CA SER A 135 -10.95 15.89 -4.88
C SER A 135 -11.64 15.19 -3.70
N GLY A 136 -11.82 15.90 -2.58
CA GLY A 136 -12.79 15.55 -1.53
C GLY A 136 -12.21 15.06 -0.19
N VAL A 137 -10.89 14.95 -0.03
CA VAL A 137 -10.22 14.67 1.27
C VAL A 137 -8.82 15.29 1.30
N THR A 138 -8.35 15.73 2.48
CA THR A 138 -7.00 16.32 2.73
C THR A 138 -5.90 15.26 2.78
N VAL A 139 -5.87 14.36 1.80
CA VAL A 139 -4.92 13.26 1.75
C VAL A 139 -3.97 13.49 0.59
N ASP A 140 -2.78 13.99 0.90
CA ASP A 140 -1.76 14.33 -0.10
C ASP A 140 -1.07 13.06 -0.63
N SER A 141 -1.11 12.87 -1.94
CA SER A 141 -0.28 11.88 -2.63
C SER A 141 0.79 12.61 -3.43
N LYS A 142 2.05 12.15 -3.31
CA LYS A 142 3.18 12.74 -4.03
C LYS A 142 3.51 11.88 -5.22
N THR A 143 3.73 12.49 -6.39
CA THR A 143 4.18 11.77 -7.58
C THR A 143 5.57 12.22 -7.98
N ALA A 144 6.38 11.26 -8.42
CA ALA A 144 7.71 11.51 -8.95
C ALA A 144 7.95 10.60 -10.14
N GLN A 145 8.70 11.10 -11.11
CA GLN A 145 9.14 10.32 -12.25
C GLN A 145 10.65 10.10 -12.15
N CYS A 146 11.09 8.85 -12.24
CA CYS A 146 12.50 8.52 -12.31
C CYS A 146 12.79 7.62 -13.52
N LYS A 147 14.00 7.71 -14.05
CA LYS A 147 14.45 6.88 -15.17
C LYS A 147 15.49 5.88 -14.66
N ILE A 148 15.24 4.60 -14.91
CA ILE A 148 16.17 3.51 -14.59
C ILE A 148 16.35 2.68 -15.84
N GLU A 149 17.60 2.61 -16.31
CA GLU A 149 17.93 2.00 -17.61
C GLU A 149 17.07 2.64 -18.73
N ASP A 150 16.31 1.84 -19.46
CA ASP A 150 15.41 2.32 -20.51
C ASP A 150 13.97 2.56 -20.03
N TYR A 151 13.68 2.35 -18.75
CA TYR A 151 12.34 2.44 -18.18
C TYR A 151 12.10 3.79 -17.50
N ILE A 152 10.87 4.27 -17.64
CA ILE A 152 10.36 5.45 -16.95
C ILE A 152 9.42 4.93 -15.86
N LEU A 153 9.78 5.19 -14.60
CA LEU A 153 9.00 4.78 -13.44
C LEU A 153 8.25 6.00 -12.91
N ASN A 154 6.92 5.93 -12.95
CA ASN A 154 6.04 6.92 -12.34
C ASN A 154 5.65 6.40 -10.96
N ILE A 155 6.24 6.99 -9.92
CA ILE A 155 6.13 6.54 -8.54
C ILE A 155 5.16 7.45 -7.81
N THR A 156 4.14 6.86 -7.19
CA THR A 156 3.18 7.55 -6.32
C THR A 156 3.40 7.12 -4.88
N ASP A 157 3.69 8.07 -4.00
CA ASP A 157 3.70 7.86 -2.55
C ASP A 157 2.27 7.94 -2.01
N LEU A 158 1.74 6.80 -1.55
CA LEU A 158 0.42 6.76 -0.93
C LEU A 158 0.52 7.00 0.58
N PRO A 159 -0.56 7.44 1.26
CA PRO A 159 -0.57 7.59 2.71
C PRO A 159 -0.16 6.30 3.44
N GLY A 160 0.48 6.48 4.60
CA GLY A 160 0.81 5.33 5.45
C GLY A 160 -0.46 4.68 5.97
N THR A 161 -0.56 3.36 5.83
CA THR A 161 -1.72 2.58 6.27
C THR A 161 -1.31 1.25 6.89
N TYR A 162 -2.04 0.79 7.90
CA TYR A 162 -1.85 -0.53 8.51
C TYR A 162 -2.66 -1.63 7.83
N SER A 163 -3.70 -1.27 7.08
CA SER A 163 -4.60 -2.21 6.43
C SER A 163 -5.20 -1.65 5.14
N LEU A 164 -6.04 -2.42 4.46
CA LEU A 164 -6.88 -1.98 3.34
C LEU A 164 -8.37 -2.11 3.72
N SER A 165 -8.66 -1.88 4.99
CA SER A 165 -10.04 -1.77 5.50
C SER A 165 -10.67 -0.43 5.08
N ALA A 166 -11.87 -0.14 5.57
CA ALA A 166 -12.57 1.12 5.34
C ALA A 166 -12.77 1.91 6.64
N TYR A 167 -11.90 1.71 7.65
CA TYR A 167 -12.00 2.35 8.96
C TYR A 167 -11.49 3.78 8.95
N SER A 168 -10.36 4.03 8.28
CA SER A 168 -9.77 5.36 8.15
C SER A 168 -9.87 5.92 6.72
N PRO A 169 -9.91 7.26 6.55
CA PRO A 169 -9.83 7.91 5.25
C PRO A 169 -8.60 7.49 4.44
N GLU A 170 -7.45 7.31 5.11
CA GLU A 170 -6.18 6.92 4.51
C GLU A 170 -6.24 5.49 3.94
N GLU A 171 -6.78 4.53 4.71
CA GLU A 171 -6.98 3.15 4.27
C GLU A 171 -7.91 3.08 3.04
N LEU A 172 -9.02 3.80 3.11
CA LEU A 172 -9.99 3.86 2.02
C LEU A 172 -9.38 4.51 0.77
N TYR A 173 -8.55 5.54 0.95
CA TYR A 173 -7.84 6.21 -0.14
C TYR A 173 -6.85 5.26 -0.83
N VAL A 174 -5.97 4.60 -0.07
CA VAL A 174 -4.98 3.64 -0.61
C VAL A 174 -5.69 2.55 -1.39
N ARG A 175 -6.78 2.00 -0.83
CA ARG A 175 -7.58 0.97 -1.49
C ARG A 175 -8.23 1.47 -2.78
N LYS A 176 -8.88 2.63 -2.75
CA LYS A 176 -9.51 3.22 -3.95
C LYS A 176 -8.48 3.52 -5.03
N TYR A 177 -7.29 3.99 -4.65
CA TYR A 177 -6.19 4.23 -5.58
C TYR A 177 -5.75 2.94 -6.29
N ILE A 178 -5.48 1.87 -5.52
CA ILE A 178 -5.05 0.59 -6.10
C ILE A 178 -6.10 -0.01 -7.06
N PHE A 179 -7.39 0.25 -6.79
CA PHE A 179 -8.49 -0.19 -7.65
C PHE A 179 -8.77 0.71 -8.85
N GLY A 180 -8.72 2.03 -8.67
CA GLY A 180 -9.04 2.99 -9.72
C GLY A 180 -7.89 3.16 -10.70
N GLU A 181 -6.69 3.44 -10.18
CA GLU A 181 -5.51 3.72 -11.00
C GLU A 181 -4.85 2.45 -11.54
N MET A 182 -5.07 1.31 -10.86
CA MET A 182 -4.49 0.00 -11.21
C MET A 182 -2.98 0.09 -11.48
N PRO A 183 -2.16 0.40 -10.44
CA PRO A 183 -0.72 0.45 -10.59
C PRO A 183 -0.19 -0.90 -11.09
N ASP A 184 0.89 -0.84 -11.87
CA ASP A 184 1.57 -2.02 -12.42
C ASP A 184 2.25 -2.86 -11.35
N ILE A 185 2.88 -2.15 -10.42
CA ILE A 185 3.62 -2.72 -9.30
C ILE A 185 3.25 -1.94 -8.05
N VAL A 186 3.00 -2.66 -6.97
CA VAL A 186 2.92 -2.09 -5.63
C VAL A 186 4.20 -2.43 -4.89
N ILE A 187 4.95 -1.42 -4.47
CA ILE A 187 6.08 -1.60 -3.58
C ILE A 187 5.55 -1.43 -2.15
N ASN A 188 5.52 -2.54 -1.41
CA ASN A 188 5.18 -2.52 0.01
C ASN A 188 6.44 -2.29 0.86
N VAL A 189 6.54 -1.12 1.46
CA VAL A 189 7.66 -0.73 2.32
C VAL A 189 7.38 -1.18 3.74
N ILE A 190 8.10 -2.21 4.19
CA ILE A 190 7.97 -2.79 5.52
C ILE A 190 9.14 -2.41 6.40
N ASP A 191 8.87 -2.13 7.66
CA ASP A 191 9.91 -1.94 8.68
C ASP A 191 10.44 -3.30 9.18
N ALA A 192 11.73 -3.56 8.93
CA ALA A 192 12.44 -4.75 9.38
C ALA A 192 12.46 -4.91 10.92
N SER A 193 12.31 -3.81 11.67
CA SER A 193 12.23 -3.81 13.13
C SER A 193 10.89 -4.33 13.67
N ASN A 194 9.85 -4.43 12.84
CA ASN A 194 8.49 -4.80 13.24
C ASN A 194 7.76 -5.62 12.14
N LEU A 195 8.32 -6.78 11.79
CA LEU A 195 7.86 -7.60 10.67
C LEU A 195 6.39 -8.03 10.79
N GLU A 196 5.97 -8.57 11.93
CA GLU A 196 4.63 -9.13 12.13
C GLU A 196 3.52 -8.11 11.81
N ARG A 197 3.65 -6.90 12.35
CA ARG A 197 2.69 -5.80 12.10
C ARG A 197 2.71 -5.31 10.66
N ASN A 198 3.85 -5.32 9.98
CA ASN A 198 3.96 -4.86 8.59
C ASN A 198 3.48 -5.92 7.59
N LEU A 199 3.65 -7.21 7.91
CA LEU A 199 3.20 -8.31 7.08
C LEU A 199 1.67 -8.43 7.05
N TYR A 200 0.95 -7.84 8.01
CA TYR A 200 -0.52 -7.78 7.98
C TYR A 200 -1.06 -7.04 6.75
N LEU A 201 -0.48 -5.90 6.36
CA LEU A 201 -0.84 -5.24 5.11
C LEU A 201 -0.50 -6.11 3.90
N THR A 202 0.61 -6.85 3.98
CA THR A 202 1.08 -7.74 2.89
C THR A 202 0.07 -8.83 2.57
N THR A 203 -0.57 -9.45 3.57
CA THR A 203 -1.59 -10.49 3.33
C THR A 203 -2.76 -9.95 2.52
N GLN A 204 -3.18 -8.70 2.78
CA GLN A 204 -4.28 -8.07 2.06
C GLN A 204 -3.92 -7.72 0.61
N LEU A 205 -2.67 -7.29 0.37
CA LEU A 205 -2.17 -7.05 -0.99
C LEU A 205 -2.09 -8.36 -1.80
N ILE A 206 -1.72 -9.47 -1.15
CA ILE A 206 -1.76 -10.82 -1.76
C ILE A 206 -3.19 -11.19 -2.13
N ASP A 207 -4.16 -10.99 -1.23
CA ASP A 207 -5.57 -11.32 -1.50
C ASP A 207 -6.17 -10.52 -2.68
N MET A 208 -5.66 -9.31 -2.95
CA MET A 208 -6.04 -8.49 -4.10
C MET A 208 -5.48 -9.00 -5.44
N ASP A 209 -4.58 -9.98 -5.43
CA ASP A 209 -3.92 -10.55 -6.61
C ASP A 209 -3.18 -9.51 -7.47
N ILE A 210 -2.41 -8.64 -6.82
CA ILE A 210 -1.63 -7.59 -7.49
C ILE A 210 -0.14 -7.95 -7.49
N LYS A 211 0.62 -7.43 -8.47
CA LYS A 211 2.07 -7.59 -8.47
C LYS A 211 2.67 -6.74 -7.35
N VAL A 212 3.23 -7.39 -6.33
CA VAL A 212 3.84 -6.74 -5.17
C VAL A 212 5.34 -7.00 -5.15
N ILE A 213 6.10 -6.04 -4.61
CA ILE A 213 7.49 -6.20 -4.21
C ILE A 213 7.64 -5.63 -2.81
N ILE A 214 8.40 -6.29 -1.95
CA ILE A 214 8.62 -5.80 -0.59
C ILE A 214 9.97 -5.09 -0.52
N ALA A 215 9.95 -3.84 -0.05
CA ALA A 215 11.13 -3.14 0.41
C ALA A 215 11.27 -3.37 1.91
N LEU A 216 12.19 -4.26 2.31
CA LEU A 216 12.50 -4.52 3.71
C LEU A 216 13.41 -3.41 4.23
N ASN A 217 12.80 -2.31 4.66
CA ASN A 217 13.48 -1.10 5.05
C ASN A 217 13.96 -1.14 6.51
N MET A 218 14.83 -0.19 6.89
CA MET A 218 15.50 -0.17 8.19
C MET A 218 16.31 -1.44 8.46
N TYR A 219 16.87 -2.03 7.40
CA TYR A 219 17.58 -3.29 7.48
C TYR A 219 18.85 -3.23 8.34
N ASP A 220 19.46 -2.04 8.49
CA ASP A 220 20.55 -1.84 9.42
C ASP A 220 20.13 -1.93 10.89
N GLU A 221 18.88 -1.60 11.24
CA GLU A 221 18.36 -1.79 12.59
C GLU A 221 18.20 -3.26 12.95
N LEU A 222 17.65 -4.05 12.02
CA LEU A 222 17.54 -5.51 12.17
C LEU A 222 18.92 -6.13 12.42
N ARG A 223 19.93 -5.73 11.62
CA ARG A 223 21.32 -6.17 11.81
C ARG A 223 21.92 -5.70 13.13
N LYS A 224 21.67 -4.46 13.55
CA LYS A 224 22.17 -3.91 14.83
C LYS A 224 21.57 -4.63 16.04
N LYS A 225 20.30 -5.07 15.96
CA LYS A 225 19.66 -5.90 16.99
C LYS A 225 20.28 -7.31 17.06
N GLY A 226 20.93 -7.74 15.97
CA GLY A 226 21.49 -9.07 15.83
C GLY A 226 20.42 -10.13 15.54
N ASP A 227 19.28 -9.71 15.02
CA ASP A 227 18.21 -10.59 14.55
C ASP A 227 18.56 -11.11 13.16
N GLU A 228 18.22 -12.36 12.88
CA GLU A 228 18.40 -12.98 11.56
C GLU A 228 17.03 -13.15 10.89
N PHE A 229 16.96 -12.81 9.60
CA PHE A 229 15.73 -12.92 8.82
C PHE A 229 16.02 -13.47 7.43
N ASP A 230 15.54 -14.67 7.15
CA ASP A 230 15.56 -15.32 5.84
C ASP A 230 14.42 -14.79 4.96
N PHE A 231 14.59 -13.56 4.51
CA PHE A 231 13.66 -12.89 3.60
C PHE A 231 13.56 -13.58 2.22
N ILE A 232 14.56 -14.39 1.83
CA ILE A 232 14.54 -15.12 0.56
C ILE A 232 13.53 -16.26 0.63
N SER A 233 13.57 -17.05 1.70
CA SER A 233 12.62 -18.15 1.90
C SER A 233 11.21 -17.62 2.12
N LEU A 234 11.03 -16.54 2.90
CA LEU A 234 9.73 -15.90 3.04
C LEU A 234 9.20 -15.41 1.69
N GLY A 235 10.04 -14.73 0.91
CA GLY A 235 9.66 -14.23 -0.41
C GLY A 235 9.19 -15.34 -1.36
N LYS A 236 9.84 -16.51 -1.34
CA LYS A 236 9.40 -17.70 -2.09
C LYS A 236 8.08 -18.27 -1.56
N MET A 237 7.87 -18.26 -0.25
CA MET A 237 6.65 -18.77 0.39
C MET A 237 5.42 -17.93 0.06
N ILE A 238 5.59 -16.61 0.00
CA ILE A 238 4.48 -15.66 -0.24
C ILE A 238 4.41 -15.17 -1.69
N GLY A 239 5.37 -15.55 -2.53
CA GLY A 239 5.38 -15.27 -3.96
C GLY A 239 5.72 -13.83 -4.31
N ILE A 240 6.45 -13.16 -3.41
CA ILE A 240 6.78 -11.74 -3.50
C ILE A 240 8.28 -11.58 -3.27
N PRO A 241 9.04 -10.98 -4.20
CA PRO A 241 10.45 -10.70 -3.96
C PRO A 241 10.61 -9.65 -2.86
N ILE A 242 11.57 -9.91 -1.96
CA ILE A 242 11.90 -9.04 -0.82
C ILE A 242 13.31 -8.49 -1.01
N ILE A 243 13.43 -7.17 -1.05
CA ILE A 243 14.71 -6.47 -1.25
C ILE A 243 15.04 -5.70 0.04
N PRO A 244 16.16 -6.01 0.72
CA PRO A 244 16.63 -5.24 1.87
C PRO A 244 17.00 -3.81 1.46
N THR A 245 16.49 -2.82 2.19
CA THR A 245 16.76 -1.40 1.92
C THR A 245 17.09 -0.62 3.20
N ILE A 246 17.78 0.51 3.00
CA ILE A 246 17.91 1.57 4.01
C ILE A 246 17.59 2.88 3.29
N GLY A 247 16.31 3.25 3.27
CA GLY A 247 15.80 4.37 2.48
C GLY A 247 16.51 5.69 2.77
N SER A 248 16.90 5.94 4.03
CA SER A 248 17.65 7.14 4.42
C SER A 248 19.09 7.21 3.88
N LYS A 249 19.67 6.07 3.50
CA LYS A 249 21.04 5.96 2.97
C LYS A 249 21.07 5.58 1.48
N GLY A 250 19.92 5.25 0.90
CA GLY A 250 19.80 4.78 -0.48
C GLY A 250 20.22 3.33 -0.72
N PHE A 251 20.65 2.60 0.31
CA PHE A 251 21.06 1.21 0.18
C PHE A 251 19.88 0.35 -0.30
N GLY A 252 20.09 -0.48 -1.33
CA GLY A 252 19.09 -1.40 -1.87
C GLY A 252 17.98 -0.76 -2.69
N VAL A 253 17.88 0.58 -2.75
CA VAL A 253 16.77 1.26 -3.43
C VAL A 253 16.86 1.13 -4.94
N LYS A 254 18.08 1.19 -5.51
CA LYS A 254 18.26 0.98 -6.96
C LYS A 254 17.93 -0.46 -7.35
N GLU A 255 18.38 -1.43 -6.55
CA GLU A 255 18.09 -2.85 -6.71
C GLU A 255 16.59 -3.14 -6.60
N LEU A 256 15.89 -2.47 -5.68
CA LEU A 256 14.44 -2.57 -5.51
C LEU A 256 13.70 -2.17 -6.79
N PHE A 257 14.03 -1.04 -7.40
CA PHE A 257 13.36 -0.61 -8.63
C PHE A 257 13.78 -1.40 -9.86
N LYS A 258 15.03 -1.90 -9.90
CA LYS A 258 15.43 -2.87 -10.95
C LYS A 258 14.60 -4.15 -10.84
N LYS A 259 14.42 -4.66 -9.62
CA LYS A 259 13.52 -5.79 -9.35
C LYS A 259 12.08 -5.47 -9.76
N ALA A 260 11.61 -4.24 -9.59
CA ALA A 260 10.29 -3.80 -10.10
C ALA A 260 10.13 -3.94 -11.61
N ILE A 261 11.18 -3.64 -12.37
CA ILE A 261 11.20 -3.85 -13.82
C ILE A 261 11.14 -5.35 -14.15
N GLU A 262 11.94 -6.19 -13.48
CA GLU A 262 11.95 -7.65 -13.69
C GLU A 262 10.58 -8.29 -13.39
N VAL A 263 9.91 -7.87 -12.31
CA VAL A 263 8.54 -8.34 -11.98
C VAL A 263 7.52 -7.82 -12.98
N TYR A 264 7.67 -6.59 -13.47
CA TYR A 264 6.76 -6.01 -14.45
C TYR A 264 6.79 -6.76 -15.78
N GLU A 265 7.99 -7.15 -16.22
CA GLU A 265 8.23 -7.94 -17.44
C GLU A 265 8.01 -9.45 -17.26
N ASP A 266 7.54 -9.89 -16.09
CA ASP A 266 7.24 -11.31 -15.79
C ASP A 266 8.51 -12.22 -15.88
N GLU A 267 9.69 -11.65 -15.62
CA GLU A 267 10.99 -12.37 -15.67
C GLU A 267 11.41 -12.95 -14.32
N ASP A 268 10.80 -12.50 -13.21
CA ASP A 268 11.16 -12.98 -11.87
C ASP A 268 10.40 -14.27 -11.49
N PRO A 269 11.10 -15.40 -11.26
CA PRO A 269 10.48 -16.70 -10.98
C PRO A 269 9.90 -16.84 -9.55
N SER A 270 10.19 -15.88 -8.67
CA SER A 270 9.60 -15.82 -7.34
C SER A 270 8.16 -15.29 -7.38
N VAL A 271 7.81 -14.51 -8.40
CA VAL A 271 6.47 -13.95 -8.57
C VAL A 271 5.52 -15.05 -9.03
N ARG A 272 4.58 -15.41 -8.17
CA ARG A 272 3.55 -16.41 -8.47
C ARG A 272 2.24 -16.01 -7.83
N HIS A 273 1.15 -16.45 -8.43
CA HIS A 273 -0.16 -16.36 -7.78
C HIS A 273 -0.16 -17.28 -6.55
N ILE A 274 -0.06 -16.67 -5.38
CA ILE A 274 -0.14 -17.36 -4.10
C ILE A 274 -1.45 -16.96 -3.43
N HIS A 275 -2.17 -17.96 -2.95
CA HIS A 275 -3.31 -17.76 -2.08
C HIS A 275 -2.91 -18.20 -0.68
N ILE A 276 -3.03 -17.30 0.29
CA ILE A 276 -2.84 -17.63 1.69
C ILE A 276 -4.01 -18.52 2.11
N ASN A 277 -3.70 -19.68 2.67
CA ASN A 277 -4.73 -20.60 3.17
C ASN A 277 -5.14 -20.19 4.58
N TYR A 278 -6.37 -19.73 4.74
CA TYR A 278 -6.92 -19.27 6.02
C TYR A 278 -7.61 -20.38 6.84
N GLY A 279 -7.36 -21.65 6.49
CA GLY A 279 -7.95 -22.80 7.16
C GLY A 279 -9.22 -23.30 6.47
N LYS A 280 -9.59 -24.56 6.75
CA LYS A 280 -10.61 -25.29 5.99
C LYS A 280 -11.98 -24.60 5.99
N ASP A 281 -12.40 -24.07 7.12
CA ASP A 281 -13.74 -23.46 7.25
C ASP A 281 -13.81 -22.11 6.54
N VAL A 282 -12.81 -21.25 6.73
CA VAL A 282 -12.72 -19.96 6.03
C VAL A 282 -12.61 -20.17 4.52
N GLU A 283 -11.75 -21.08 4.05
CA GLU A 283 -11.62 -21.37 2.61
C GLU A 283 -12.91 -21.91 1.99
N ARG A 284 -13.67 -22.73 2.73
CA ARG A 284 -14.97 -23.24 2.27
C ARG A 284 -15.95 -22.09 2.06
N SER A 285 -16.03 -21.17 3.01
CA SER A 285 -16.93 -20.02 2.93
C SER A 285 -16.50 -19.02 1.84
N ILE A 286 -15.19 -18.77 1.70
CA ILE A 286 -14.65 -17.97 0.59
C ILE A 286 -15.09 -18.56 -0.75
N ARG A 287 -14.91 -19.87 -0.96
CA ARG A 287 -15.24 -20.53 -2.23
C ARG A 287 -16.71 -20.41 -2.59
N LYS A 288 -17.62 -20.66 -1.65
CA LYS A 288 -19.07 -20.55 -1.88
C LYS A 288 -19.49 -19.14 -2.28
N ILE A 289 -18.89 -18.11 -1.68
CA ILE A 289 -19.16 -16.71 -2.06
C ILE A 289 -18.57 -16.42 -3.44
N GLN A 290 -17.36 -16.93 -3.74
CA GLN A 290 -16.73 -16.78 -5.06
C GLN A 290 -17.59 -17.40 -6.18
N GLU A 291 -18.19 -18.58 -5.95
CA GLU A 291 -19.07 -19.25 -6.91
C GLU A 291 -20.22 -18.34 -7.34
N VAL A 292 -20.89 -17.69 -6.39
CA VAL A 292 -21.97 -16.73 -6.68
C VAL A 292 -21.44 -15.45 -7.33
N ILE A 293 -20.25 -14.97 -6.93
CA ILE A 293 -19.61 -13.82 -7.59
C ILE A 293 -19.31 -14.12 -9.06
N TRP A 294 -18.85 -15.34 -9.38
CA TRP A 294 -18.49 -15.74 -10.74
C TRP A 294 -19.68 -15.86 -11.69
N GLU A 295 -20.90 -16.02 -11.17
CA GLU A 295 -22.12 -15.92 -11.98
C GLU A 295 -22.30 -14.51 -12.59
N ASN A 296 -21.66 -13.49 -12.00
CA ASN A 296 -21.64 -12.15 -12.57
C ASN A 296 -20.48 -11.96 -13.55
N GLU A 297 -20.70 -12.38 -14.79
CA GLU A 297 -19.68 -12.42 -15.82
C GLU A 297 -19.16 -11.03 -16.30
N LYS A 298 -19.66 -9.91 -15.77
CA LYS A 298 -19.33 -8.56 -16.27
C LYS A 298 -18.25 -7.82 -15.47
N ARG A 299 -17.83 -8.29 -14.29
CA ARG A 299 -16.96 -7.50 -13.38
C ARG A 299 -15.90 -8.25 -12.57
N SER A 300 -15.71 -9.56 -12.81
CA SER A 300 -14.68 -10.36 -12.15
C SER A 300 -13.25 -10.09 -12.66
N ASP A 301 -13.08 -9.35 -13.75
CA ASP A 301 -11.77 -9.14 -14.39
C ASP A 301 -10.94 -7.97 -13.80
N LEU A 302 -11.57 -7.11 -13.00
CA LEU A 302 -10.93 -5.91 -12.43
C LEU A 302 -10.31 -6.16 -11.04
N ILE A 303 -11.01 -6.93 -10.19
CA ILE A 303 -10.63 -7.19 -8.81
C ILE A 303 -10.87 -8.68 -8.52
N SER A 304 -9.93 -9.29 -7.80
CA SER A 304 -10.00 -10.68 -7.39
C SER A 304 -11.33 -11.01 -6.69
N SER A 305 -12.04 -12.03 -7.18
CA SER A 305 -13.27 -12.52 -6.50
C SER A 305 -12.98 -13.00 -5.09
N ARG A 306 -11.74 -13.50 -4.84
CA ARG A 306 -11.27 -13.90 -3.51
C ARG A 306 -11.26 -12.71 -2.56
N PHE A 307 -10.71 -11.57 -3.00
CA PHE A 307 -10.69 -10.35 -2.22
C PHE A 307 -12.12 -9.91 -1.83
N TYR A 308 -13.05 -9.94 -2.78
CA TYR A 308 -14.45 -9.61 -2.50
C TYR A 308 -15.07 -10.56 -1.49
N ALA A 309 -14.89 -11.87 -1.66
CA ALA A 309 -15.41 -12.86 -0.73
C ALA A 309 -14.88 -12.66 0.70
N ILE A 310 -13.56 -12.45 0.86
CA ILE A 310 -12.95 -12.18 2.16
C ILE A 310 -13.53 -10.91 2.77
N LYS A 311 -13.60 -9.81 2.01
CA LYS A 311 -14.13 -8.54 2.54
C LYS A 311 -15.61 -8.58 2.88
N LEU A 312 -16.39 -9.39 2.17
CA LEU A 312 -17.79 -9.63 2.52
C LEU A 312 -17.91 -10.39 3.84
N LEU A 313 -17.06 -11.41 4.06
CA LEU A 313 -16.98 -12.11 5.34
C LEU A 313 -16.51 -11.18 6.48
N GLU A 314 -15.61 -10.23 6.21
CA GLU A 314 -15.21 -9.16 7.14
C GLU A 314 -16.29 -8.06 7.31
N LYS A 315 -17.50 -8.23 6.75
CA LYS A 315 -18.61 -7.27 6.83
C LYS A 315 -18.27 -5.85 6.31
N ASP A 316 -17.36 -5.76 5.35
CA ASP A 316 -16.87 -4.48 4.82
C ASP A 316 -17.97 -3.68 4.09
N LYS A 317 -18.34 -2.54 4.68
CA LYS A 317 -19.39 -1.65 4.16
C LYS A 317 -19.05 -1.07 2.80
N SER A 318 -17.78 -0.74 2.54
CA SER A 318 -17.35 -0.14 1.27
C SER A 318 -17.49 -1.13 0.13
N VAL A 319 -17.14 -2.40 0.35
CA VAL A 319 -17.36 -3.47 -0.64
C VAL A 319 -18.83 -3.65 -0.90
N ASN A 320 -19.62 -3.79 0.15
CA ASN A 320 -21.05 -4.02 0.04
C ASN A 320 -21.72 -2.91 -0.80
N LEU A 321 -21.35 -1.65 -0.58
CA LEU A 321 -21.79 -0.52 -1.40
C LEU A 321 -21.29 -0.58 -2.85
N SER A 322 -20.05 -1.01 -3.09
CA SER A 322 -19.48 -1.12 -4.43
C SER A 322 -20.16 -2.19 -5.30
N ILE A 323 -20.61 -3.28 -4.68
CA ILE A 323 -21.28 -4.38 -5.37
C ILE A 323 -22.81 -4.20 -5.46
N LYS A 324 -23.39 -3.21 -4.77
CA LYS A 324 -24.84 -2.94 -4.80
C LYS A 324 -25.41 -2.69 -6.20
N LYS A 325 -24.57 -2.23 -7.14
CA LYS A 325 -24.95 -1.98 -8.54
C LYS A 325 -24.86 -3.23 -9.43
N TRP A 326 -24.54 -4.39 -8.88
CA TRP A 326 -24.36 -5.63 -9.63
C TRP A 326 -25.69 -6.35 -9.77
N GLU A 327 -25.94 -6.96 -10.94
CA GLU A 327 -27.21 -7.62 -11.26
C GLU A 327 -27.60 -8.71 -10.25
N ASN A 328 -26.63 -9.49 -9.75
CA ASN A 328 -26.83 -10.56 -8.77
C ASN A 328 -26.47 -10.15 -7.32
N TYR A 329 -26.52 -8.86 -6.99
CA TYR A 329 -26.14 -8.34 -5.67
C TYR A 329 -26.86 -9.05 -4.51
N GLU A 330 -28.18 -9.25 -4.61
CA GLU A 330 -28.96 -9.89 -3.54
C GLU A 330 -28.54 -11.35 -3.31
N SER A 331 -28.20 -12.08 -4.37
CA SER A 331 -27.66 -13.44 -4.28
C SER A 331 -26.30 -13.46 -3.56
N ILE A 332 -25.39 -12.54 -3.94
CA ILE A 332 -24.06 -12.42 -3.31
C ILE A 332 -24.21 -12.07 -1.83
N LYS A 333 -25.07 -11.09 -1.51
CA LYS A 333 -25.32 -10.65 -0.14
C LYS A 333 -25.89 -11.79 0.71
N SER A 334 -26.89 -12.51 0.20
CA SER A 334 -27.50 -13.65 0.90
C SER A 334 -26.50 -14.78 1.14
N ALA A 335 -25.65 -15.09 0.15
CA ALA A 335 -24.58 -16.08 0.29
C ALA A 335 -23.57 -15.67 1.37
N ALA A 336 -23.13 -14.41 1.36
CA ALA A 336 -22.22 -13.88 2.38
C ALA A 336 -22.84 -13.95 3.78
N GLU A 337 -24.07 -13.46 3.97
CA GLU A 337 -24.76 -13.50 5.27
C GLU A 337 -24.96 -14.92 5.80
N LYS A 338 -25.24 -15.89 4.91
CA LYS A 338 -25.36 -17.30 5.27
C LYS A 338 -24.02 -17.87 5.75
N GLU A 339 -22.94 -17.60 5.03
CA GLU A 339 -21.61 -18.13 5.37
C GLU A 339 -21.02 -17.44 6.61
N ILE A 340 -21.26 -16.14 6.80
CA ILE A 340 -20.94 -15.42 8.04
C ILE A 340 -21.59 -16.12 9.23
N LYS A 341 -22.91 -16.34 9.19
CA LYS A 341 -23.63 -17.03 10.27
C LYS A 341 -23.09 -18.45 10.50
N SER A 342 -22.78 -19.17 9.43
CA SER A 342 -22.23 -20.52 9.53
C SER A 342 -20.86 -20.54 10.22
N LEU A 343 -19.96 -19.61 9.87
CA LEU A 343 -18.63 -19.50 10.48
C LEU A 343 -18.73 -19.11 11.95
N GLU A 344 -19.53 -18.09 12.25
CA GLU A 344 -19.70 -17.56 13.62
C GLU A 344 -20.31 -18.61 14.55
N LEU A 345 -21.27 -19.41 14.07
CA LEU A 345 -21.85 -20.50 14.86
C LEU A 345 -20.89 -21.67 15.07
N HIS A 346 -20.06 -22.00 14.09
CA HIS A 346 -19.13 -23.14 14.19
C HIS A 346 -17.91 -22.82 15.07
N ILE A 347 -17.41 -21.59 15.02
CA ILE A 347 -16.18 -21.16 15.70
C ILE A 347 -16.50 -20.40 17.00
N ASN A 348 -17.74 -19.92 17.17
CA ASN A 348 -18.19 -19.13 18.33
C ASN A 348 -17.39 -17.82 18.51
N GLU A 349 -17.10 -17.15 17.41
CA GLU A 349 -16.34 -15.90 17.33
C GLU A 349 -16.89 -15.06 16.17
N ASP A 350 -16.69 -13.74 16.17
CA ASP A 350 -17.10 -12.88 15.05
C ASP A 350 -16.28 -13.19 13.79
N SER A 351 -16.94 -13.18 12.61
CA SER A 351 -16.29 -13.47 11.32
C SER A 351 -15.12 -12.54 10.97
N GLU A 352 -15.13 -11.28 11.40
CA GLU A 352 -14.00 -10.36 11.25
C GLU A 352 -12.80 -10.80 12.10
N THR A 353 -13.06 -11.21 13.35
CA THR A 353 -12.02 -11.75 14.26
C THR A 353 -11.43 -13.03 13.69
N ILE A 354 -12.27 -13.96 13.22
CA ILE A 354 -11.83 -15.23 12.62
C ILE A 354 -10.85 -15.00 11.47
N ILE A 355 -11.15 -14.05 10.57
CA ILE A 355 -10.29 -13.75 9.43
C ILE A 355 -9.00 -13.04 9.87
N THR A 356 -9.11 -12.12 10.82
CA THR A 356 -7.96 -11.41 11.39
C THR A 356 -6.99 -12.39 12.05
N ASP A 357 -7.51 -13.32 12.85
CA ASP A 357 -6.72 -14.37 13.51
C ASP A 357 -6.10 -15.34 12.51
N ALA A 358 -6.82 -15.71 11.45
CA ALA A 358 -6.25 -16.54 10.39
C ALA A 358 -5.06 -15.84 9.68
N LYS A 359 -5.16 -14.53 9.44
CA LYS A 359 -4.07 -13.72 8.87
C LYS A 359 -2.87 -13.64 9.81
N TYR A 360 -3.08 -13.34 11.09
CA TYR A 360 -2.00 -13.32 12.08
C TYR A 360 -1.41 -14.71 12.31
N GLY A 361 -2.22 -15.76 12.30
CA GLY A 361 -1.77 -17.15 12.38
C GLY A 361 -0.84 -17.53 11.22
N PHE A 362 -1.17 -17.12 10.00
CA PHE A 362 -0.29 -17.28 8.84
C PHE A 362 1.04 -16.52 9.03
N ILE A 363 0.98 -15.25 9.43
CA ILE A 363 2.18 -14.41 9.63
C ILE A 363 3.08 -15.01 10.71
N ALA A 364 2.52 -15.38 11.86
CA ALA A 364 3.24 -15.99 12.96
C ALA A 364 3.88 -17.32 12.53
N GLY A 365 3.16 -18.16 11.77
CA GLY A 365 3.70 -19.38 11.19
C GLY A 365 4.86 -19.12 10.22
N ALA A 366 4.71 -18.16 9.31
CA ALA A 366 5.75 -17.81 8.35
C ALA A 366 7.00 -17.22 9.01
N LEU A 367 6.82 -16.35 10.01
CA LEU A 367 7.93 -15.77 10.77
C LEU A 367 8.62 -16.79 11.66
N LYS A 368 7.90 -17.77 12.22
CA LYS A 368 8.51 -18.84 13.01
C LYS A 368 9.58 -19.61 12.22
N GLU A 369 9.37 -19.79 10.92
CA GLU A 369 10.31 -20.50 10.04
C GLU A 369 11.41 -19.60 9.44
N THR A 370 11.19 -18.27 9.39
CA THR A 370 12.06 -17.35 8.62
C THR A 370 12.74 -16.28 9.47
N TYR A 371 12.31 -16.07 10.70
CA TYR A 371 12.85 -15.04 11.59
C TYR A 371 13.38 -15.67 12.88
N SER A 372 14.65 -15.40 13.16
CA SER A 372 15.33 -15.80 14.39
C SER A 372 15.73 -14.53 15.14
N GLY A 373 14.92 -14.17 16.13
CA GLY A 373 15.24 -13.04 17.01
C GLY A 373 16.40 -13.39 17.94
N ASN A 374 17.24 -12.41 18.27
CA ASN A 374 18.28 -12.53 19.28
C ASN A 374 17.68 -12.48 20.70
N ILE A 375 16.81 -13.46 20.98
CA ILE A 375 16.00 -13.57 22.20
C ILE A 375 16.90 -13.55 23.44
N HIS A 376 18.12 -14.12 23.35
CA HIS A 376 19.02 -14.30 24.46
C HIS A 376 19.56 -13.00 25.08
N ARG A 377 19.67 -11.89 24.33
CA ARG A 377 20.30 -10.65 24.84
C ARG A 377 19.27 -9.65 25.38
N ARG A 378 18.09 -9.59 24.77
CA ARG A 378 17.03 -8.62 25.12
C ARG A 378 16.20 -9.07 26.32
N ARG A 379 15.81 -10.36 26.38
CA ARG A 379 15.17 -10.95 27.57
C ARG A 379 16.03 -10.71 28.81
N ARG A 380 17.33 -11.04 28.76
CA ARG A 380 18.21 -10.86 29.93
C ARG A 380 18.21 -9.45 30.52
N LYS A 381 18.24 -8.38 29.71
CA LYS A 381 18.28 -7.00 30.25
C LYS A 381 16.94 -6.54 30.81
N THR A 382 15.86 -6.70 30.05
CA THR A 382 14.52 -6.29 30.50
C THR A 382 14.05 -7.16 31.66
N GLU A 383 14.26 -8.48 31.61
CA GLU A 383 13.95 -9.40 32.70
C GLU A 383 14.77 -9.10 33.96
N LEU A 384 16.03 -8.64 33.85
CA LEU A 384 16.79 -8.20 35.02
C LEU A 384 16.15 -6.95 35.65
N ILE A 385 15.86 -5.93 34.85
CA ILE A 385 15.25 -4.68 35.33
C ILE A 385 13.87 -4.98 35.95
N ASP A 386 13.02 -5.70 35.23
CA ASP A 386 11.69 -6.08 35.69
C ASP A 386 11.78 -6.95 36.94
N LYS A 387 12.71 -7.92 37.00
CA LYS A 387 12.89 -8.76 38.18
C LYS A 387 13.29 -7.96 39.42
N PHE A 388 14.08 -6.90 39.27
CA PHE A 388 14.46 -6.02 40.38
C PHE A 388 13.33 -5.04 40.76
N LEU A 389 12.71 -4.38 39.77
CA LEU A 389 11.66 -3.39 39.99
C LEU A 389 10.34 -4.00 40.46
N THR A 390 10.00 -5.21 40.01
CA THR A 390 8.76 -5.92 40.38
C THR A 390 8.95 -6.95 41.49
N HIS A 391 10.14 -6.99 42.11
CA HIS A 391 10.41 -7.94 43.19
C HIS A 391 9.46 -7.69 44.38
N LYS A 392 8.89 -8.76 44.94
CA LYS A 392 7.91 -8.69 46.05
C LYS A 392 8.36 -7.80 47.24
N TYR A 393 9.65 -7.79 47.55
CA TYR A 393 10.21 -7.02 48.68
C TYR A 393 11.06 -5.81 48.26
N LEU A 394 11.68 -5.83 47.06
CA LEU A 394 12.55 -4.72 46.61
C LEU A 394 11.77 -3.69 45.78
N GLY A 395 10.64 -4.09 45.19
CA GLY A 395 9.79 -3.20 44.41
C GLY A 395 9.24 -2.04 45.23
N PHE A 396 8.88 -2.25 46.50
CA PHE A 396 8.40 -1.18 47.38
C PHE A 396 9.47 -0.09 47.67
N PRO A 397 10.71 -0.43 48.12
CA PRO A 397 11.78 0.55 48.23
C PRO A 397 12.08 1.33 46.94
N PHE A 398 12.14 0.64 45.79
CA PHE A 398 12.37 1.31 44.51
C PHE A 398 11.21 2.24 44.13
N PHE A 399 9.97 1.79 44.33
CA PHE A 399 8.79 2.61 44.07
C PHE A 399 8.79 3.88 44.93
N ILE A 400 9.06 3.77 46.23
CA ILE A 400 9.16 4.92 47.14
C ILE A 400 10.31 5.85 46.72
N PHE A 401 11.45 5.29 46.33
CA PHE A 401 12.59 6.08 45.84
C PHE A 401 12.22 6.88 44.58
N PHE A 402 11.58 6.26 43.60
CA PHE A 402 11.15 6.96 42.39
C PHE A 402 10.08 8.02 42.67
N LEU A 403 9.14 7.72 43.57
CA LEU A 403 8.14 8.70 44.02
C LEU A 403 8.81 9.91 44.68
N TRP A 404 9.73 9.65 45.63
CA TRP A 404 10.51 10.70 46.29
C TRP A 404 11.34 11.52 45.30
N PHE A 405 12.04 10.84 44.38
CA PHE A 405 12.86 11.49 43.36
C PHE A 405 12.01 12.37 42.43
N MET A 406 10.85 11.88 42.00
CA MET A 406 9.91 12.65 41.19
C MET A 406 9.43 13.90 41.95
N PHE A 407 9.02 13.77 43.22
CA PHE A 407 8.60 14.92 44.03
C PHE A 407 9.74 15.92 44.22
N GLN A 408 10.92 15.45 44.65
CA GLN A 408 12.09 16.29 44.85
C GLN A 408 12.47 17.02 43.57
N SER A 409 12.44 16.34 42.42
CA SER A 409 12.75 16.92 41.12
C SER A 409 11.70 17.96 40.73
N THR A 410 10.41 17.66 40.88
CA THR A 410 9.33 18.60 40.53
C THR A 410 9.41 19.89 41.36
N PHE A 411 9.64 19.79 42.67
CA PHE A 411 9.74 20.99 43.51
C PHE A 411 11.05 21.74 43.31
N SER A 412 12.19 21.04 43.25
CA SER A 412 13.49 21.70 43.10
C SER A 412 13.69 22.28 41.70
N LEU A 413 13.29 21.56 40.64
CA LEU A 413 13.37 22.08 39.28
C LEU A 413 12.26 23.11 39.01
N GLY A 414 11.10 22.97 39.64
CA GLY A 414 10.00 23.94 39.55
C GLY A 414 10.27 25.26 40.28
N GLN A 415 11.18 25.26 41.27
CA GLN A 415 11.56 26.47 41.98
C GLN A 415 12.29 27.48 41.07
N TYR A 416 13.20 27.02 40.19
CA TYR A 416 13.91 27.91 39.28
C TYR A 416 12.99 28.79 38.39
N PRO A 417 12.01 28.23 37.65
CA PRO A 417 11.09 29.05 36.87
C PRO A 417 10.15 29.89 37.74
N MET A 418 9.81 29.45 38.96
CA MET A 418 9.05 30.26 39.91
C MET A 418 9.84 31.50 40.32
N ASP A 419 11.11 31.33 40.72
CA ASP A 419 12.01 32.44 41.08
C ASP A 419 12.25 33.41 39.92
N TRP A 420 12.28 32.91 38.68
CA TRP A 420 12.39 33.75 37.48
C TRP A 420 11.15 34.60 37.26
N ILE A 421 9.95 34.02 37.42
CA ILE A 421 8.69 34.75 37.32
C ILE A 421 8.62 35.81 38.42
N ASP A 422 8.95 35.45 39.66
CA ASP A 422 8.94 36.38 40.79
C ASP A 422 9.92 37.54 40.59
N SER A 423 11.11 37.26 40.06
CA SER A 423 12.11 38.29 39.73
C SER A 423 11.64 39.22 38.61
N LEU A 424 10.93 38.68 37.62
CA LEU A 424 10.37 39.44 36.50
C LEU A 424 9.22 40.34 36.97
N VAL A 425 8.30 39.80 37.77
CA VAL A 425 7.19 40.54 38.39
C VAL A 425 7.73 41.66 39.26
N THR A 426 8.72 41.37 40.11
CA THR A 426 9.38 42.37 40.96
C THR A 426 10.07 43.47 40.14
N SER A 427 10.74 43.10 39.05
CA SER A 427 11.39 44.06 38.16
C SER A 427 10.38 44.97 37.45
N LEU A 428 9.25 44.40 37.00
CA LEU A 428 8.15 45.15 36.38
C LEU A 428 7.49 46.10 37.37
N SER A 429 7.23 45.62 38.59
CA SER A 429 6.68 46.40 39.70
C SER A 429 7.57 47.61 40.03
N ASN A 430 8.88 47.38 40.17
CA ASN A 430 9.86 48.45 40.40
C ASN A 430 10.00 49.43 39.23
N PHE A 431 9.90 48.96 37.99
CA PHE A 431 9.94 49.80 36.80
C PHE A 431 8.73 50.75 36.77
N VAL A 432 7.53 50.21 36.94
CA VAL A 432 6.28 51.00 37.03
C VAL A 432 6.35 51.98 38.21
N GLY A 433 6.89 51.53 39.34
CA GLY A 433 7.11 52.34 40.54
C GLY A 433 8.00 53.57 40.34
N LYS A 434 9.03 53.47 39.50
CA LYS A 434 9.97 54.57 39.22
C LYS A 434 9.44 55.60 38.23
N PHE A 435 8.61 55.19 37.26
CA PHE A 435 8.14 56.07 36.19
C PHE A 435 6.73 56.63 36.41
N MET A 436 5.94 56.09 37.34
CA MET A 436 4.60 56.62 37.67
C MET A 436 4.62 57.58 38.86
N ILE A 437 3.89 58.68 38.69
CA ILE A 437 3.57 59.68 39.72
C ILE A 437 2.75 59.01 40.84
N GLU A 438 2.97 59.42 42.09
CA GLU A 438 2.24 58.89 43.24
C GLU A 438 0.72 59.16 43.13
N GLY A 439 -0.07 58.12 43.39
CA GLY A 439 -1.53 58.19 43.37
C GLY A 439 -2.22 56.83 43.35
N PRO A 440 -3.56 56.78 43.47
CA PRO A 440 -4.32 55.54 43.65
C PRO A 440 -4.14 54.52 42.50
N LEU A 441 -3.87 55.01 41.28
CA LEU A 441 -3.64 54.17 40.11
C LEU A 441 -2.30 53.43 40.16
N LYS A 442 -1.26 54.07 40.74
CA LYS A 442 0.05 53.46 40.95
C LYS A 442 -0.06 52.31 41.96
N ASP A 443 -0.76 52.57 43.07
CA ASP A 443 -0.96 51.57 44.12
C ASP A 443 -1.80 50.38 43.64
N LEU A 444 -2.81 50.63 42.80
CA LEU A 444 -3.63 49.59 42.18
C LEU A 444 -2.82 48.70 41.22
N LEU A 445 -1.95 49.30 40.41
CA LEU A 445 -1.15 48.55 39.43
C LEU A 445 -0.03 47.75 40.10
N ILE A 446 0.66 48.35 41.07
CA ILE A 446 1.78 47.71 41.79
C ILE A 446 1.26 46.61 42.73
N ASN A 447 0.36 46.94 43.66
CA ASN A 447 -0.05 46.02 44.73
C ASN A 447 -1.30 45.19 44.39
N GLY A 448 -1.99 45.52 43.29
CA GLY A 448 -3.24 44.85 42.89
C GLY A 448 -3.10 43.97 41.64
N VAL A 449 -2.51 44.51 40.57
CA VAL A 449 -2.46 43.84 39.26
C VAL A 449 -1.15 43.08 39.02
N ILE A 450 -0.01 43.68 39.38
CA ILE A 450 1.31 43.07 39.16
C ILE A 450 1.63 42.08 40.28
N GLY A 451 1.31 42.42 41.52
CA GLY A 451 1.61 41.59 42.70
C GLY A 451 2.87 42.08 43.40
#